data_AF-A0A7Y4GZT5-F1
#
_entry.id   AF-A0A7Y4GZT5-F1
#
_cell.length_a   1.000
_cell.length_b   1.000
_cell.length_c   1.000
_cell.angle_alpha   90.00
_cell.angle_beta   90.00
_cell.angle_gamma   90.00
#
_symmetry.space_group_name_H-M   'P 1'
#
loop_
_entity.id
_entity.type
_entity.pdbx_description
1 polymer ?
#
loop_
_entity_poly.entity_id
_entity_poly.type
_entity_poly.pdbx_seq_one_letter_code
_entity_poly.pdbx_strand_id
1 'polypeptide(L)'
;MTISREAILLLLAILIPITPAFAEPCSKPASRSKIAETLKLASEQRPVNITFRTGAEGVKLSVGLKSKYPDDMTIILQQDFEQLNIKEDRFEVLMRFMGNRERLTVPFNAIKAFWDKSELKCSDG
;
A
#
# COMPACT_ATOMS: atom_id res chain seq x y z
N MET A 1 -38.27 23.82 -48.82
CA MET A 1 -39.16 22.73 -48.38
C MET A 1 -38.26 21.51 -48.20
N THR A 2 -38.08 20.84 -47.07
CA THR A 2 -38.61 20.90 -45.70
C THR A 2 -37.73 19.92 -44.94
N ILE A 3 -37.15 20.37 -43.83
CA ILE A 3 -36.40 19.52 -42.90
C ILE A 3 -37.43 18.65 -42.14
N SER A 4 -37.22 17.34 -42.08
CA SER A 4 -37.87 16.46 -41.10
C SER A 4 -36.81 15.43 -40.68
N ARG A 5 -36.09 15.67 -39.59
CA ARG A 5 -36.42 15.28 -38.20
C ARG A 5 -36.61 13.76 -38.05
N GLU A 6 -35.86 13.22 -37.08
CA GLU A 6 -35.96 11.89 -36.47
C GLU A 6 -35.22 10.72 -37.16
N ALA A 7 -33.92 10.56 -36.89
CA ALA A 7 -33.24 9.26 -36.69
C ALA A 7 -31.77 9.45 -36.23
N ILE A 8 -31.56 10.33 -35.25
CA ILE A 8 -30.35 10.32 -34.42
C ILE A 8 -30.70 9.46 -33.22
N LEU A 9 -30.25 8.22 -33.19
CA LEU A 9 -29.88 7.48 -31.97
C LEU A 9 -29.50 6.05 -32.37
N LEU A 10 -28.22 5.72 -32.27
CA LEU A 10 -27.70 4.44 -31.77
C LEU A 10 -26.18 4.54 -31.59
N LEU A 11 -25.72 5.61 -30.93
CA LEU A 11 -24.55 5.48 -30.07
C LEU A 11 -25.09 4.96 -28.74
N LEU A 12 -24.99 3.65 -28.53
CA LEU A 12 -24.97 3.09 -27.18
C LEU A 12 -23.71 3.66 -26.50
N ALA A 13 -23.85 4.82 -25.87
CA ALA A 13 -22.94 5.21 -24.82
C ALA A 13 -23.12 4.17 -23.71
N ILE A 14 -22.22 3.19 -23.67
CA ILE A 14 -22.11 2.28 -22.54
C ILE A 14 -21.77 3.20 -21.36
N LEU A 15 -22.77 3.49 -20.54
CA LEU A 15 -22.58 3.96 -19.19
C LEU A 15 -21.91 2.80 -18.45
N ILE A 16 -20.59 2.64 -18.62
CA ILE A 16 -19.80 1.92 -17.64
C ILE A 16 -19.97 2.78 -16.39
N PRO A 17 -20.63 2.29 -15.33
CA PRO A 17 -20.55 3.01 -14.07
C PRO A 17 -19.06 3.11 -13.77
N ILE A 18 -18.54 4.34 -13.76
CA ILE A 18 -17.24 4.64 -13.16
C ILE A 18 -17.47 4.29 -11.71
N THR A 19 -17.31 3.02 -11.37
CA THR A 19 -17.13 2.60 -10.00
C THR A 19 -15.93 3.42 -9.57
N PRO A 20 -16.06 4.30 -8.56
CA PRO A 20 -14.86 4.84 -7.95
C PRO A 20 -14.07 3.59 -7.57
N ALA A 21 -12.93 3.41 -8.21
CA ALA A 21 -12.01 2.33 -7.90
C ALA A 21 -11.48 2.64 -6.51
N PHE A 22 -12.29 2.37 -5.49
CA PHE A 22 -11.82 2.28 -4.12
C PHE A 22 -10.68 1.27 -4.21
N ALA A 23 -9.47 1.72 -3.86
CA ALA A 23 -8.30 0.87 -3.89
C ALA A 23 -8.63 -0.44 -3.16
N GLU A 24 -8.17 -1.57 -3.70
CA GLU A 24 -8.42 -2.87 -3.08
C GLU A 24 -7.93 -2.83 -1.61
N PRO A 25 -8.68 -3.37 -0.63
CA PRO A 25 -8.21 -3.44 0.75
C PRO A 25 -6.91 -4.23 0.84
N CYS A 26 -5.92 -3.70 1.56
CA CYS A 26 -4.61 -4.34 1.70
C CYS A 26 -4.68 -5.70 2.42
N SER A 27 -5.74 -5.91 3.20
CA SER A 27 -6.00 -7.18 3.90
C SER A 27 -6.39 -8.34 2.98
N LYS A 28 -6.72 -8.12 1.70
CA LYS A 28 -7.11 -9.18 0.75
C LYS A 28 -5.92 -10.09 0.38
N PRO A 29 -6.11 -11.41 0.24
CA PRO A 29 -5.02 -12.33 -0.13
C PRO A 29 -4.26 -11.94 -1.41
N ALA A 30 -4.97 -11.47 -2.44
CA ALA A 30 -4.35 -11.02 -3.69
C ALA A 30 -3.43 -9.80 -3.47
N SER A 31 -3.93 -8.79 -2.74
CA SER A 31 -3.11 -7.65 -2.30
C SER A 31 -1.88 -8.08 -1.49
N ARG A 32 -2.02 -9.01 -0.54
CA ARG A 32 -0.89 -9.51 0.27
C ARG A 32 0.20 -10.15 -0.58
N SER A 33 -0.18 -11.03 -1.51
CA SER A 33 0.76 -11.64 -2.46
C SER A 33 1.48 -10.57 -3.27
N LYS A 34 0.74 -9.56 -3.75
CA LYS A 34 1.32 -8.46 -4.52
C LYS A 34 2.29 -7.61 -3.70
N ILE A 35 1.94 -7.29 -2.46
CA ILE A 35 2.82 -6.58 -1.51
C ILE A 35 4.11 -7.37 -1.31
N ALA A 36 4.01 -8.67 -0.99
CA ALA A 36 5.16 -9.53 -0.75
C ALA A 36 6.10 -9.63 -1.97
N GLU A 37 5.56 -9.68 -3.18
CA GLU A 37 6.36 -9.64 -4.41
C GLU A 37 7.04 -8.28 -4.62
N THR A 38 6.30 -7.18 -4.46
CA THR A 38 6.83 -5.83 -4.67
C THR A 38 7.90 -5.46 -3.65
N LEU A 39 7.77 -5.89 -2.39
CA LEU A 39 8.77 -5.67 -1.35
C LEU A 39 10.15 -6.22 -1.75
N LYS A 40 10.20 -7.34 -2.47
CA LYS A 40 11.47 -7.94 -2.98
C LYS A 40 12.17 -7.05 -4.01
N LEU A 41 11.43 -6.14 -4.64
CA LEU A 41 11.89 -5.26 -5.71
C LEU A 41 12.24 -3.86 -5.19
N ALA A 42 12.05 -3.61 -3.88
CA ALA A 42 12.36 -2.33 -3.26
C ALA A 42 13.84 -1.99 -3.44
N SER A 43 14.11 -0.78 -3.93
CA SER A 43 15.44 -0.29 -4.23
C SER A 43 15.42 1.23 -4.37
N GLU A 44 16.58 1.85 -4.57
CA GLU A 44 16.70 3.28 -4.78
C GLU A 44 15.83 3.80 -5.93
N GLN A 45 15.75 3.03 -7.03
CA GLN A 45 14.99 3.35 -8.24
C GLN A 45 13.52 2.92 -8.16
N ARG A 46 13.16 2.13 -7.15
CA ARG A 46 11.82 1.61 -6.93
C ARG A 46 11.46 1.71 -5.45
N PRO A 47 11.23 2.92 -4.94
CA PRO A 47 10.82 3.11 -3.57
C PRO A 47 9.47 2.45 -3.32
N VAL A 48 9.30 1.82 -2.17
CA VAL A 48 8.04 1.24 -1.74
C VAL A 48 7.61 1.93 -0.45
N ASN A 49 6.41 2.51 -0.45
CA ASN A 49 5.86 3.19 0.73
C ASN A 49 4.81 2.29 1.38
N ILE A 50 4.92 2.10 2.69
CA ILE A 50 4.00 1.26 3.47
C ILE A 50 3.51 2.07 4.67
N THR A 51 2.20 2.27 4.75
CA THR A 51 1.53 2.81 5.94
C THR A 51 0.84 1.68 6.68
N PHE A 52 1.06 1.56 7.99
CA PHE A 52 0.48 0.49 8.82
C PHE A 52 0.08 0.99 10.20
N ARG A 53 -0.90 0.30 10.81
CA ARG A 53 -1.37 0.57 12.18
C ARG A 53 -0.31 0.12 13.18
N THR A 54 0.23 1.02 14.00
CA THR A 54 1.33 0.68 14.93
C THR A 54 0.86 -0.16 16.13
N GLY A 55 -0.41 -0.04 16.49
CA GLY A 55 -1.08 -0.81 17.54
C GLY A 55 -1.68 -2.14 17.10
N ALA A 56 -1.60 -2.50 15.81
CA ALA A 56 -2.18 -3.76 15.33
C ALA A 56 -1.47 -4.99 15.93
N GLU A 57 -2.23 -6.08 16.09
CA GLU A 57 -1.71 -7.35 16.59
C GLU A 57 -0.52 -7.83 15.74
N GLY A 58 0.54 -8.28 16.41
CA GLY A 58 1.77 -8.76 15.77
C GLY A 58 2.76 -7.68 15.32
N VAL A 59 2.37 -6.39 15.35
CA VAL A 59 3.31 -5.30 15.05
C VAL A 59 4.33 -5.12 16.18
N LYS A 60 5.61 -5.20 15.82
CA LYS A 60 6.73 -4.97 16.76
C LYS A 60 7.53 -3.76 16.33
N LEU A 61 7.60 -2.78 17.24
CA LEU A 61 8.35 -1.53 17.16
C LEU A 61 8.98 -1.27 18.54
N SER A 62 10.05 -0.48 18.61
CA SER A 62 10.56 0.01 19.89
C SER A 62 9.54 0.88 20.62
N VAL A 63 9.69 1.01 21.94
CA VAL A 63 8.84 1.90 22.75
C VAL A 63 8.89 3.33 22.24
N GLY A 64 10.08 3.82 21.87
CA GLY A 64 10.25 5.18 21.32
C GLY A 64 9.48 5.40 20.03
N LEU A 65 9.53 4.43 19.10
CA LEU A 65 8.74 4.51 17.86
C LEU A 65 7.23 4.45 18.13
N LYS A 66 6.76 3.56 19.02
CA LYS A 66 5.34 3.49 19.39
C LYS A 66 4.84 4.79 20.02
N SER A 67 5.63 5.42 20.89
CA SER A 67 5.28 6.70 21.50
C SER A 67 5.23 7.83 20.48
N LYS A 68 6.10 7.82 19.47
CA LYS A 68 6.16 8.85 18.43
C LYS A 68 5.07 8.69 17.36
N TYR A 69 4.69 7.44 17.06
CA TYR A 69 3.70 7.07 16.05
C TYR A 69 2.61 6.21 16.69
N PRO A 70 1.69 6.81 17.47
CA PRO A 70 0.74 6.07 18.31
C PRO A 70 -0.35 5.33 17.51
N ASP A 71 -0.72 5.85 16.34
CA ASP A 71 -1.81 5.30 15.52
C ASP A 71 -1.27 4.58 14.29
N ASP A 72 -0.61 5.34 13.41
CA ASP A 72 -0.09 4.87 12.13
C ASP A 72 1.36 5.30 11.94
N MET A 73 2.12 4.49 11.20
CA MET A 73 3.48 4.81 10.78
C MET A 73 3.63 4.52 9.29
N THR A 74 4.28 5.45 8.59
CA THR A 74 4.67 5.26 7.19
C THR A 74 6.19 5.06 7.11
N ILE A 75 6.60 4.00 6.42
CA ILE A 75 8.01 3.73 6.10
C ILE A 75 8.21 3.71 4.58
N ILE A 76 9.43 4.01 4.16
CA ILE A 76 9.83 3.98 2.74
C ILE A 76 11.05 3.07 2.61
N LEU A 77 10.89 1.98 1.87
CA LEU A 77 12.01 1.08 1.53
C LEU A 77 12.64 1.57 0.23
N GLN A 78 13.81 2.23 0.35
CA GLN A 78 14.53 2.81 -0.79
C GLN A 78 16.05 2.54 -0.71
N GLN A 79 16.77 3.29 0.14
CA GLN A 79 18.25 3.27 0.17
C GLN A 79 18.82 2.62 1.43
N ASP A 80 18.26 2.91 2.62
CA ASP A 80 18.88 2.54 3.91
C ASP A 80 18.03 1.53 4.70
N PHE A 81 17.78 0.37 4.08
CA PHE A 81 17.16 -0.76 4.75
C PHE A 81 18.01 -2.03 4.58
N GLU A 82 17.98 -2.88 5.60
CA GLU A 82 18.74 -4.12 5.65
C GLU A 82 17.86 -5.24 6.18
N GLN A 83 18.31 -6.49 5.98
CA GLN A 83 17.68 -7.68 6.56
C GLN A 83 16.18 -7.76 6.29
N LEU A 84 15.74 -7.36 5.09
CA LEU A 84 14.35 -7.53 4.66
C LEU A 84 14.04 -9.02 4.56
N ASN A 85 13.19 -9.50 5.45
CA ASN A 85 12.77 -10.89 5.55
C ASN A 85 11.25 -10.95 5.40
N ILE A 86 10.81 -11.54 4.29
CA ILE A 86 9.40 -11.64 3.95
C ILE A 86 8.92 -13.05 4.30
N LYS A 87 7.89 -13.14 5.13
CA LYS A 87 7.22 -14.36 5.53
C LYS A 87 5.84 -14.42 4.89
N GLU A 88 5.10 -15.49 5.18
CA GLU A 88 3.74 -15.69 4.65
C GLU A 88 2.75 -14.62 5.14
N ASP A 89 2.87 -14.22 6.41
CA ASP A 89 1.91 -13.35 7.10
C ASP A 89 2.43 -11.93 7.38
N ARG A 90 3.74 -11.71 7.23
CA ARG A 90 4.42 -10.46 7.64
C ARG A 90 5.72 -10.21 6.88
N PHE A 91 6.26 -9.02 7.06
CA PHE A 91 7.65 -8.75 6.77
C PHE A 91 8.38 -8.21 8.02
N GLU A 92 9.69 -8.41 8.02
CA GLU A 92 10.61 -7.90 9.02
C GLU A 92 11.71 -7.12 8.31
N VAL A 93 12.10 -5.97 8.84
CA VAL A 93 13.13 -5.12 8.22
C VAL A 93 13.91 -4.37 9.30
N LEU A 94 15.21 -4.19 9.06
CA LEU A 94 16.08 -3.36 9.88
C LEU A 94 16.31 -2.03 9.16
N MET A 95 16.04 -0.91 9.83
CA MET A 95 16.17 0.43 9.25
C MET A 95 16.74 1.40 10.27
N ARG A 96 17.18 2.58 9.83
CA ARG A 96 17.62 3.65 10.72
C ARG A 96 16.54 4.72 10.89
N PHE A 97 16.22 5.05 12.15
CA PHE A 97 15.35 6.17 12.51
C PHE A 97 16.09 7.09 13.47
N MET A 98 16.23 8.36 13.11
CA MET A 98 16.91 9.36 13.94
C MET A 98 18.29 8.90 14.44
N GLY A 99 19.04 8.18 13.60
CA GLY A 99 20.36 7.61 13.92
C GLY A 99 20.34 6.23 14.58
N ASN A 100 19.22 5.80 15.16
CA ASN A 100 19.07 4.50 15.83
C ASN A 100 18.70 3.39 14.84
N ARG A 101 19.30 2.20 14.99
CA ARG A 101 18.86 1.00 14.24
C ARG A 101 17.63 0.41 14.91
N GLU A 102 16.57 0.24 14.14
CA GLU A 102 15.28 -0.27 14.59
C GLU A 102 14.87 -1.46 13.74
N ARG A 103 14.46 -2.54 14.39
CA ARG A 103 13.87 -3.70 13.71
C ARG A 103 12.37 -3.60 13.80
N LEU A 104 11.72 -3.58 12.64
CA LEU A 104 10.28 -3.55 12.52
C LEU A 104 9.78 -4.95 12.16
N THR A 105 8.68 -5.37 12.77
CA THR A 105 7.88 -6.51 12.32
C THR A 105 6.50 -6.00 12.00
N VAL A 106 6.06 -6.19 10.76
CA VAL A 106 4.78 -5.66 10.25
C VAL A 106 4.01 -6.78 9.57
N PRO A 107 2.95 -7.31 10.20
CA PRO A 107 1.99 -8.19 9.57
C PRO A 107 1.29 -7.54 8.38
N PHE A 108 0.99 -8.30 7.32
CA PHE A 108 0.33 -7.74 6.13
C PHE A 108 -1.09 -7.25 6.40
N ASN A 109 -1.78 -7.82 7.38
CA ASN A 109 -3.09 -7.35 7.83
C ASN A 109 -3.04 -6.02 8.62
N ALA A 110 -1.86 -5.55 9.03
CA ALA A 110 -1.69 -4.25 9.67
C ALA A 110 -1.51 -3.11 8.66
N ILE A 111 -1.23 -3.43 7.39
CA ILE A 111 -1.00 -2.45 6.33
C ILE A 111 -2.33 -1.76 5.99
N LYS A 112 -2.33 -0.44 6.08
CA LYS A 112 -3.44 0.43 5.68
C LYS A 112 -3.32 0.92 4.26
N ALA A 113 -2.11 1.16 3.77
CA ALA A 113 -1.90 1.63 2.41
C ALA A 113 -0.51 1.27 1.91
N PHE A 114 -0.43 0.96 0.61
CA PHE A 114 0.79 0.50 -0.03
C PHE A 114 0.97 1.15 -1.40
N TRP A 115 2.15 1.74 -1.62
CA TRP A 115 2.53 2.33 -2.89
C TRP A 115 3.78 1.65 -3.46
N ASP A 116 3.70 1.30 -4.75
CA ASP A 116 4.86 0.91 -5.56
C ASP A 116 5.28 2.13 -6.37
N LYS A 117 6.46 2.69 -6.08
CA LYS A 117 6.86 4.01 -6.54
C LYS A 117 5.86 5.07 -6.08
N SER A 118 5.23 5.78 -7.02
CA SER A 118 4.19 6.78 -6.77
C SER A 118 2.77 6.24 -6.94
N GLU A 119 2.59 4.96 -7.26
CA GLU A 119 1.29 4.40 -7.61
C GLU A 119 0.68 3.64 -6.41
N LEU A 120 -0.51 4.07 -5.97
CA LEU A 120 -1.27 3.40 -4.91
C LEU A 120 -1.77 2.04 -5.41
N LYS A 121 -1.42 0.97 -4.70
CA LYS A 121 -1.82 -0.40 -5.07
C LYS A 121 -2.95 -0.95 -4.20
N CYS A 122 -2.98 -0.59 -2.91
CA CYS A 122 -4.05 -0.98 -2.00
C CYS A 122 -4.24 0.09 -0.91
N SER A 123 -5.46 0.23 -0.40
CA SER A 123 -5.78 1.07 0.76
C SER A 123 -6.98 0.50 1.51
N ASP A 124 -6.96 0.56 2.85
CA ASP A 124 -8.07 0.16 3.72
C ASP A 124 -9.08 1.30 3.98
N GLY A 125 -8.90 2.47 3.35
CA GLY A 125 -9.76 3.65 3.53
C GLY A 125 -9.17 4.66 4.49
#